data_AF-A0A9P5QC14-F1
#
_entry.id   AF-A0A9P5QC14-F1
#
_cell.length_a   1.000
_cell.length_b   1.000
_cell.length_c   1.000
_cell.angle_alpha   90.00
_cell.angle_beta   90.00
_cell.angle_gamma   90.00
#
_symmetry.space_group_name_H-M   'P 1'
#
loop_
_entity.id
_entity.type
_entity.pdbx_description
1 polymer ?
#
loop_
_entity_poly.entity_id
_entity_poly.type
_entity_poly.pdbx_seq_one_letter_code
_entity_poly.pdbx_strand_id
1 'polypeptide(L)'
;MDASKDSVFGALLEVVRNLREKIENFEDLTAISADHGKVLPIVGTEHLYVRKSYKDLYQSITSTFKDHIISERQNRIVVTGTSGIGKSAFLVYFIVRLLFESDADKPPIIIFHEKQGSECYLFGGTSILCQGVIKDFRDLLFLPQTWYLADSSTKPELKSAKTVISASPKTLFEKYKEVMKAVVWTYYLAPWNLDELEVCRSICFENISEKLMRKLFAK
;
A
#
# COMPACT_ATOMS: atom_id res chain seq x y z
N MET A 1 -9.50 -24.13 9.92
CA MET A 1 -8.08 -23.99 10.28
C MET A 1 -7.53 -22.97 9.30
N ASP A 2 -7.34 -21.74 9.77
CA ASP A 2 -7.26 -20.53 8.95
C ASP A 2 -5.82 -20.32 8.46
N ALA A 3 -5.45 -20.98 7.37
CA ALA A 3 -4.10 -20.97 6.79
C ALA A 3 -3.63 -19.57 6.33
N SER A 4 -4.51 -18.56 6.33
CA SER A 4 -4.22 -17.20 5.90
C SER A 4 -3.46 -16.37 6.95
N LYS A 5 -3.58 -16.69 8.24
CA LYS A 5 -2.94 -15.93 9.32
C LYS A 5 -1.41 -16.12 9.37
N ASP A 6 -0.93 -17.25 8.87
CA ASP A 6 0.51 -17.55 8.74
C ASP A 6 1.11 -16.97 7.45
N SER A 7 0.31 -16.28 6.62
CA SER A 7 0.83 -15.59 5.44
C SER A 7 1.62 -14.33 5.83
N VAL A 8 2.53 -13.88 4.95
CA VAL A 8 3.32 -12.65 5.16
C VAL A 8 2.41 -11.42 5.35
N PHE A 9 1.22 -11.43 4.76
CA PHE A 9 0.22 -10.37 4.94
C PHE A 9 -0.55 -10.46 6.28
N GLY A 10 -0.58 -11.64 6.91
CA GLY A 10 -1.09 -11.82 8.28
C GLY A 10 -0.32 -11.01 9.31
N ALA A 11 0.99 -10.83 9.11
CA ALA A 11 1.83 -10.00 9.95
C ALA A 11 1.35 -8.54 10.04
N LEU A 12 0.66 -8.01 9.00
CA LEU A 12 0.12 -6.65 9.04
C LEU A 12 -0.98 -6.47 10.09
N LEU A 13 -1.76 -7.51 10.39
CA LEU A 13 -2.80 -7.44 11.42
C LEU A 13 -2.18 -7.29 12.82
N GLU A 14 -1.12 -8.04 13.09
CA GLU A 14 -0.37 -7.95 14.35
C GLU A 14 0.32 -6.59 14.49
N VAL A 15 0.94 -6.10 13.41
CA VAL A 15 1.53 -4.75 13.34
C VAL A 15 0.51 -3.69 13.74
N VAL A 16 -0.69 -3.72 13.14
CA VAL A 16 -1.74 -2.74 13.44
C VAL A 16 -2.20 -2.83 14.89
N ARG A 17 -2.36 -4.05 15.44
CA ARG A 17 -2.72 -4.24 16.85
C ARG A 17 -1.66 -3.64 17.78
N ASN A 18 -0.39 -3.94 17.53
CA ASN A 18 0.72 -3.44 18.33
C ASN A 18 0.86 -1.91 18.22
N LEU A 19 0.57 -1.31 17.05
CA LEU A 19 0.56 0.14 16.89
C LEU A 19 -0.57 0.77 17.71
N ARG A 20 -1.79 0.23 17.66
CA ARG A 20 -2.94 0.76 18.43
C ARG A 20 -2.72 0.73 19.94
N GLU A 21 -1.88 -0.17 20.44
CA GLU A 21 -1.51 -0.24 21.86
C GLU A 21 -0.43 0.78 22.26
N LYS A 22 0.40 1.25 21.32
CA LYS A 22 1.62 2.03 21.60
C LYS A 22 1.54 3.49 21.19
N ILE A 23 0.71 3.83 20.21
CA ILE A 23 0.65 5.17 19.64
C ILE A 23 -0.78 5.69 19.61
N GLU A 24 -0.95 6.94 20.04
CA GLU A 24 -2.23 7.65 19.95
C GLU A 24 -2.43 8.30 18.57
N ASN A 25 -1.35 8.75 17.94
CA ASN A 25 -1.40 9.46 16.66
C ASN A 25 -0.51 8.80 15.59
N PHE A 26 -1.14 8.34 14.50
CA PHE A 26 -0.42 7.73 13.38
C PHE A 26 0.42 8.73 12.59
N GLU A 27 0.10 10.03 12.65
CA GLU A 27 0.81 11.06 11.89
C GLU A 27 2.23 11.31 12.38
N ASP A 28 2.54 10.97 13.63
CA ASP A 28 3.88 11.15 14.20
C ASP A 28 4.80 9.96 13.91
N LEU A 29 4.25 8.89 13.31
CA LEU A 29 4.99 7.66 13.05
C LEU A 29 6.09 7.88 11.99
N THR A 30 7.32 7.52 12.33
CA THR A 30 8.49 7.59 11.44
C THR A 30 8.82 6.25 10.79
N ALA A 31 8.38 5.14 11.39
CA ALA A 31 8.55 3.80 10.86
C ALA A 31 7.44 2.86 11.33
N ILE A 32 7.08 1.91 10.48
CA ILE A 32 6.25 0.75 10.83
C ILE A 32 7.19 -0.43 11.06
N SER A 33 7.01 -1.18 12.14
CA SER A 33 7.86 -2.31 12.50
C SER A 33 7.04 -3.58 12.66
N ALA A 34 7.47 -4.67 12.03
CA ALA A 34 7.02 -6.01 12.33
C ALA A 34 7.62 -6.51 13.65
N ASP A 35 7.03 -7.57 14.19
CA ASP A 35 7.59 -8.26 15.36
C ASP A 35 8.93 -8.91 15.01
N HIS A 36 9.81 -9.04 16.02
CA HIS A 36 11.18 -9.52 15.84
C HIS A 36 11.24 -10.83 15.03
N GLY A 37 12.06 -10.86 13.98
CA GLY A 37 12.22 -12.03 13.11
C GLY A 37 11.12 -12.20 12.06
N LYS A 38 10.12 -11.31 12.02
CA LYS A 38 9.14 -11.23 10.93
C LYS A 38 9.49 -10.05 10.01
N VAL A 39 9.12 -10.19 8.73
CA VAL A 39 9.31 -9.13 7.73
C VAL A 39 7.97 -8.59 7.27
N LEU A 40 7.94 -7.30 6.94
CA LEU A 40 6.78 -6.68 6.31
C LEU A 40 6.66 -7.18 4.86
N PRO A 41 5.44 -7.54 4.41
CA PRO A 41 5.21 -7.97 3.04
C PRO A 41 5.68 -6.91 2.06
N ILE A 42 6.14 -7.32 0.88
CA ILE A 42 6.63 -6.47 -0.21
C ILE A 42 7.95 -5.72 0.10
N VAL A 43 8.10 -5.17 1.31
CA VAL A 43 9.29 -4.43 1.73
C VAL A 43 10.46 -5.39 1.96
N GLY A 44 10.18 -6.57 2.55
CA GLY A 44 11.19 -7.62 2.78
C GLY A 44 12.15 -7.30 3.93
N THR A 45 11.79 -6.34 4.79
CA THR A 45 12.54 -5.92 5.97
C THR A 45 11.62 -5.89 7.18
N GLU A 46 12.19 -5.91 8.39
CA GLU A 46 11.42 -5.80 9.64
C GLU A 46 10.80 -4.40 9.79
N HIS A 47 11.43 -3.38 9.21
CA HIS A 47 11.01 -1.99 9.31
C HIS A 47 10.66 -1.39 7.95
N LEU A 48 9.64 -0.54 7.93
CA LEU A 48 9.25 0.31 6.81
C LEU A 48 9.32 1.76 7.24
N TYR A 49 10.27 2.51 6.68
CA TYR A 49 10.34 3.97 6.86
C TYR A 49 9.11 4.67 6.28
N VAL A 50 8.45 5.50 7.09
CA VAL A 50 7.27 6.26 6.68
C VAL A 50 7.70 7.61 6.13
N ARG A 51 7.69 7.72 4.80
CA ARG A 51 8.00 8.96 4.09
C ARG A 51 6.93 10.01 4.30
N LYS A 52 7.31 11.29 4.32
CA LYS A 52 6.34 12.40 4.33
C LYS A 52 5.38 12.33 3.13
N SER A 53 5.92 12.00 1.95
CA SER A 53 5.11 11.82 0.73
C SER A 53 4.05 10.73 0.85
N TYR A 54 4.23 9.73 1.71
CA TYR A 54 3.21 8.72 1.97
C TYR A 54 2.04 9.29 2.78
N LYS A 55 2.34 10.07 3.83
CA LYS A 55 1.33 10.75 4.66
C LYS A 55 0.50 11.70 3.81
N ASP A 56 1.16 12.59 3.08
CA ASP A 56 0.52 13.60 2.24
C ASP A 56 -0.35 12.95 1.15
N LEU A 57 0.14 11.90 0.50
CA LEU A 57 -0.60 11.19 -0.54
C LEU A 57 -1.82 10.43 0.03
N TYR A 58 -1.66 9.77 1.19
CA TYR A 58 -2.77 9.07 1.85
C TYR A 58 -3.90 10.04 2.21
N GLN A 59 -3.57 11.18 2.83
CA GLN A 59 -4.55 12.21 3.17
C GLN A 59 -5.25 12.75 1.91
N SER A 60 -4.49 13.00 0.85
CA SER A 60 -5.03 13.49 -0.42
C SER A 60 -6.02 12.50 -1.04
N ILE A 61 -5.69 11.20 -1.03
CA ILE A 61 -6.56 10.14 -1.58
C ILE A 61 -7.83 10.00 -0.75
N THR A 62 -7.70 9.86 0.58
CA THR A 62 -8.84 9.58 1.48
C THR A 62 -9.81 10.76 1.59
N SER A 63 -9.33 12.00 1.51
CA SER A 63 -10.19 13.19 1.48
C SER A 63 -10.94 13.37 0.15
N THR A 64 -10.31 12.98 -0.96
CA THR A 64 -10.87 13.10 -2.31
C THR A 64 -11.89 12.00 -2.59
N PHE A 65 -11.57 10.75 -2.26
CA PHE A 65 -12.40 9.60 -2.58
C PHE A 65 -13.67 9.57 -1.73
N LYS A 66 -14.80 9.19 -2.34
CA LYS A 66 -16.12 9.19 -1.67
C LYS A 66 -16.70 7.79 -1.54
N ASP A 67 -17.49 7.55 -0.48
CA ASP A 67 -18.21 6.30 -0.24
C ASP A 67 -19.42 6.09 -1.17
N HIS A 68 -19.77 7.09 -1.98
CA HIS A 68 -20.83 7.02 -2.98
C HIS A 68 -20.26 7.34 -4.35
N ILE A 69 -20.84 6.74 -5.39
CA ILE A 69 -20.38 6.90 -6.77
C ILE A 69 -21.20 7.98 -7.44
N ILE A 70 -20.53 9.08 -7.80
CA ILE A 70 -21.10 10.09 -8.69
C ILE A 70 -20.67 9.81 -10.14
N SER A 71 -19.47 9.25 -10.33
CA SER A 71 -19.03 8.68 -11.61
C SER A 71 -18.13 7.48 -11.38
N GLU A 72 -18.13 6.54 -12.33
CA GLU A 72 -17.31 5.33 -12.27
C GLU A 72 -15.80 5.61 -12.16
N ARG A 73 -15.34 6.82 -12.53
CA ARG A 73 -13.91 7.16 -12.60
C ARG A 73 -13.39 7.99 -11.42
N GLN A 74 -14.28 8.48 -10.55
CA GLN A 74 -13.97 9.47 -9.51
C GLN A 74 -13.00 8.96 -8.43
N ASN A 75 -13.06 7.67 -8.11
CA ASN A 75 -12.27 7.06 -7.04
C ASN A 75 -11.14 6.18 -7.58
N ARG A 76 -10.36 6.69 -8.54
CA ARG A 76 -9.28 5.93 -9.17
C ARG A 76 -8.03 6.79 -9.29
N ILE A 77 -6.92 6.26 -8.78
CA ILE A 77 -5.61 6.89 -8.85
C ILE A 77 -4.55 5.90 -9.31
N VAL A 78 -3.61 6.39 -10.11
CA VAL A 78 -2.35 5.70 -10.41
C VAL A 78 -1.21 6.42 -9.70
N VAL A 79 -0.47 5.69 -8.88
CA VAL A 79 0.78 6.12 -8.26
C VAL A 79 1.94 5.58 -9.09
N THR A 80 2.74 6.48 -9.66
CA THR A 80 3.83 6.16 -10.58
C THR A 80 5.14 6.83 -10.20
N GLY A 81 6.22 6.42 -10.86
CA GLY A 81 7.58 6.87 -10.56
C GLY A 81 8.62 5.79 -10.88
N THR A 82 9.90 6.16 -10.81
CA THR A 82 11.02 5.27 -11.12
C THR A 82 11.02 4.00 -10.25
N SER A 83 11.70 2.96 -10.73
CA SER A 83 11.85 1.72 -9.96
C SER A 83 12.58 2.00 -8.64
N GLY A 84 12.20 1.32 -7.55
CA GLY A 84 12.83 1.50 -6.24
C GLY A 84 12.38 2.74 -5.45
N ILE A 85 11.49 3.58 -5.99
CA ILE A 85 11.04 4.82 -5.30
C ILE A 85 10.04 4.59 -4.15
N GLY A 86 9.66 3.32 -3.91
CA GLY A 86 8.79 2.95 -2.78
C GLY A 86 7.29 2.96 -3.06
N LYS A 87 6.83 2.75 -4.31
CA LYS A 87 5.40 2.68 -4.64
C LYS A 87 4.67 1.50 -3.98
N SER A 88 5.28 0.32 -4.03
CA SER A 88 4.70 -0.88 -3.43
C SER A 88 4.71 -0.79 -1.89
N ALA A 89 5.77 -0.21 -1.32
CA ALA A 89 5.84 0.11 0.11
C ALA A 89 4.76 1.12 0.55
N PHE A 90 4.42 2.10 -0.29
CA PHE A 90 3.30 3.00 -0.05
C PHE A 90 1.96 2.24 0.07
N LEU A 91 1.72 1.20 -0.73
CA LEU A 91 0.50 0.40 -0.61
C LEU A 91 0.44 -0.37 0.72
N VAL A 92 1.56 -0.89 1.20
CA VAL A 92 1.64 -1.53 2.53
C VAL A 92 1.35 -0.51 3.63
N TYR A 93 1.96 0.67 3.56
CA TYR A 93 1.65 1.79 4.45
C TYR A 93 0.16 2.14 4.41
N PHE A 94 -0.44 2.19 3.23
CA PHE A 94 -1.86 2.49 3.04
C PHE A 94 -2.77 1.47 3.74
N ILE A 95 -2.46 0.17 3.63
CA ILE A 95 -3.18 -0.90 4.32
C ILE A 95 -3.08 -0.71 5.84
N VAL A 96 -1.87 -0.59 6.37
CA VAL A 96 -1.63 -0.45 7.80
C VAL A 96 -2.37 0.77 8.35
N ARG A 97 -2.31 1.90 7.63
CA ARG A 97 -2.96 3.13 8.05
C ARG A 97 -4.50 3.06 8.00
N LEU A 98 -5.07 2.51 6.93
CA LEU A 98 -6.53 2.28 6.85
C LEU A 98 -7.02 1.37 7.98
N LEU A 99 -6.28 0.29 8.24
CA LEU A 99 -6.61 -0.64 9.31
C LEU A 99 -6.44 0.01 10.68
N PHE A 100 -5.41 0.84 10.89
CA PHE A 100 -5.19 1.56 12.14
C PHE A 100 -6.32 2.55 12.42
N GLU A 101 -6.71 3.36 11.44
CA GLU A 101 -7.76 4.38 11.55
C GLU A 101 -9.19 3.77 11.49
N SER A 102 -9.32 2.46 11.27
CA SER A 102 -10.63 1.82 11.11
C SER A 102 -11.49 1.79 12.37
N ASP A 103 -12.78 2.03 12.18
CA ASP A 103 -13.80 1.81 13.19
C ASP A 103 -14.19 0.32 13.27
N ALA A 104 -14.36 -0.20 14.48
CA ALA A 104 -14.85 -1.55 14.72
C ALA A 104 -16.28 -1.75 14.21
N ASP A 105 -17.11 -0.71 14.23
CA ASP A 105 -18.51 -0.76 13.80
C ASP A 105 -18.65 -0.72 12.27
N LYS A 106 -17.63 -0.18 11.58
CA LYS A 106 -17.59 -0.11 10.11
C LYS A 106 -16.19 -0.46 9.59
N PRO A 107 -15.78 -1.74 9.68
CA PRO A 107 -14.45 -2.16 9.29
C PRO A 107 -14.25 -1.97 7.77
N PRO A 108 -13.07 -1.49 7.34
CA PRO A 108 -12.77 -1.35 5.92
C PRO A 108 -12.65 -2.73 5.28
N ILE A 109 -13.12 -2.82 4.05
CA ILE A 109 -12.87 -3.95 3.15
C ILE A 109 -11.70 -3.53 2.27
N ILE A 110 -10.57 -4.23 2.35
CA ILE A 110 -9.36 -3.91 1.59
C ILE A 110 -8.95 -5.15 0.79
N ILE A 111 -8.80 -5.01 -0.53
CA ILE A 111 -8.27 -6.05 -1.41
C ILE A 111 -6.91 -5.57 -1.90
N PHE A 112 -5.85 -6.27 -1.50
CA PHE A 112 -4.51 -6.08 -2.05
C PHE A 112 -4.25 -7.11 -3.15
N HIS A 113 -3.92 -6.65 -4.36
CA HIS A 113 -3.62 -7.50 -5.52
C HIS A 113 -2.14 -7.39 -5.86
N GLU A 114 -1.45 -8.51 -5.74
CA GLU A 114 0.00 -8.57 -5.82
C GLU A 114 0.54 -8.31 -7.25
N LYS A 115 1.82 -7.97 -7.30
CA LYS A 115 2.58 -7.73 -8.50
C LYS A 115 2.75 -8.97 -9.35
N GLN A 116 2.34 -8.85 -10.62
CA GLN A 116 2.51 -9.85 -11.67
C GLN A 116 1.89 -11.23 -11.41
N GLY A 117 1.43 -11.52 -10.19
CA GLY A 117 0.66 -12.70 -9.82
C GLY A 117 -0.85 -12.52 -9.98
N SER A 118 -1.58 -13.58 -9.69
CA SER A 118 -3.03 -13.58 -9.54
C SER A 118 -3.50 -13.48 -8.09
N GLU A 119 -2.55 -13.54 -7.14
CA GLU A 119 -2.85 -13.57 -5.72
C GLU A 119 -3.42 -12.24 -5.22
N CYS A 120 -4.43 -12.37 -4.39
CA CYS A 120 -5.12 -11.30 -3.73
C CYS A 120 -5.28 -11.62 -2.24
N TYR A 121 -5.15 -10.57 -1.42
CA TYR A 121 -5.32 -10.64 0.02
C TYR A 121 -6.45 -9.69 0.41
N LEU A 122 -7.51 -10.25 0.99
CA LEU A 122 -8.69 -9.53 1.46
C LEU A 122 -8.59 -9.32 2.97
N PHE A 123 -8.66 -8.07 3.40
CA PHE A 123 -8.81 -7.67 4.79
C PHE A 123 -10.25 -7.24 5.05
N GLY A 124 -10.87 -7.83 6.07
CA GLY A 124 -12.15 -7.38 6.63
C GLY A 124 -11.89 -6.77 8.01
N GLY A 125 -11.50 -5.50 8.04
CA GLY A 125 -10.96 -4.86 9.23
C GLY A 125 -9.71 -5.58 9.77
N THR A 126 -9.51 -5.53 11.09
CA THR A 126 -8.35 -6.14 11.75
C THR A 126 -8.53 -7.62 12.12
N SER A 127 -9.70 -8.21 11.83
CA SER A 127 -10.08 -9.54 12.31
C SER A 127 -10.06 -10.62 11.25
N ILE A 128 -10.24 -10.26 9.98
CA ILE A 128 -10.40 -11.19 8.86
C ILE A 128 -9.28 -10.97 7.84
N LEU A 129 -8.62 -12.07 7.46
CA LEU A 129 -7.71 -12.13 6.33
C LEU A 129 -8.04 -13.35 5.48
N CYS A 130 -8.30 -13.15 4.19
CA CYS A 130 -8.51 -14.23 3.22
C CYS A 130 -7.50 -14.09 2.08
N GLN A 131 -6.92 -15.20 1.63
CA GLN A 131 -6.10 -15.26 0.42
C GLN A 131 -6.90 -15.93 -0.69
N GLY A 132 -6.77 -15.44 -1.92
CA GLY A 132 -7.44 -15.98 -3.09
C GLY A 132 -6.94 -15.33 -4.37
N VAL A 133 -7.75 -15.40 -5.42
CA VAL A 133 -7.53 -14.65 -6.66
C VAL A 133 -8.57 -13.56 -6.83
N ILE A 134 -8.34 -12.61 -7.75
CA ILE A 134 -9.25 -11.47 -7.96
C ILE A 134 -10.70 -11.90 -8.27
N LYS A 135 -10.88 -13.07 -8.89
CA LYS A 135 -12.21 -13.63 -9.19
C LYS A 135 -13.00 -13.97 -7.93
N ASP A 136 -12.34 -14.40 -6.86
CA ASP A 136 -12.98 -14.80 -5.61
C ASP A 136 -13.54 -13.58 -4.85
N PHE A 137 -12.95 -12.40 -5.07
CA PHE A 137 -13.31 -11.15 -4.41
C PHE A 137 -14.04 -10.17 -5.34
N ARG A 138 -14.42 -10.62 -6.53
CA ARG A 138 -14.92 -9.74 -7.60
C ARG A 138 -16.16 -8.95 -7.21
N ASP A 139 -17.09 -9.58 -6.49
CA ASP A 139 -18.33 -8.94 -6.06
C ASP A 139 -18.07 -7.77 -5.09
N LEU A 140 -17.01 -7.88 -4.27
CA LEU A 140 -16.60 -6.82 -3.36
C LEU A 140 -16.06 -5.58 -4.10
N LEU A 141 -15.62 -5.72 -5.36
CA LEU A 141 -15.20 -4.58 -6.18
C LEU A 141 -16.37 -3.71 -6.66
N PHE A 142 -17.60 -4.22 -6.59
CA PHE A 142 -18.80 -3.43 -6.88
C PHE A 142 -19.24 -2.55 -5.69
N LEU A 143 -18.66 -2.76 -4.51
CA LEU A 143 -18.94 -1.99 -3.31
C LEU A 143 -18.07 -0.70 -3.29
N PRO A 144 -18.67 0.51 -3.30
CA PRO A 144 -17.92 1.76 -3.32
C PRO A 144 -17.03 2.01 -2.09
N GLN A 145 -17.37 1.37 -0.96
CA GLN A 145 -16.60 1.43 0.29
C GLN A 145 -15.34 0.55 0.28
N THR A 146 -15.25 -0.41 -0.65
CA THR A 146 -14.10 -1.30 -0.76
C THR A 146 -12.89 -0.52 -1.29
N TRP A 147 -11.74 -0.74 -0.66
CA TRP A 147 -10.45 -0.31 -1.15
C TRP A 147 -9.80 -1.40 -1.96
N TYR A 148 -9.46 -1.11 -3.21
CA TYR A 148 -8.75 -2.00 -4.11
C TYR A 148 -7.35 -1.45 -4.39
N LEU A 149 -6.33 -2.13 -3.87
CA LEU A 149 -4.93 -1.74 -3.95
C LEU A 149 -4.21 -2.70 -4.89
N ALA A 150 -3.84 -2.25 -6.08
CA ALA A 150 -3.19 -3.10 -7.08
C ALA A 150 -1.73 -2.72 -7.25
N ASP A 151 -0.80 -3.62 -6.91
CA ASP A 151 0.63 -3.39 -7.10
C ASP A 151 1.12 -3.89 -8.45
N SER A 152 0.99 -3.12 -9.53
CA SER A 152 1.46 -3.53 -10.87
C SER A 152 0.89 -4.89 -11.34
N SER A 153 -0.34 -5.22 -10.92
CA SER A 153 -1.07 -6.41 -11.36
C SER A 153 -1.21 -6.46 -12.88
N THR A 154 -1.22 -7.64 -13.49
CA THR A 154 -1.28 -7.73 -14.97
C THR A 154 -2.61 -7.22 -15.55
N LYS A 155 -3.72 -7.39 -14.83
CA LYS A 155 -5.08 -7.03 -15.27
C LYS A 155 -5.91 -6.54 -14.09
N PRO A 156 -5.74 -5.28 -13.64
CA PRO A 156 -6.55 -4.74 -12.56
C PRO A 156 -8.01 -4.60 -13.00
N GLU A 157 -8.95 -5.12 -12.19
CA GLU A 157 -10.38 -4.97 -12.44
C GLU A 157 -10.89 -3.62 -11.90
N LEU A 158 -11.20 -2.70 -12.81
CA LEU A 158 -11.69 -1.37 -12.45
C LEU A 158 -13.22 -1.39 -12.38
N LYS A 159 -13.75 -1.40 -11.15
CA LYS A 159 -15.19 -1.39 -10.84
C LYS A 159 -15.51 -0.16 -9.98
N SER A 160 -16.50 -0.29 -9.09
CA SER A 160 -17.01 0.74 -8.19
C SER A 160 -16.07 1.07 -7.02
N ALA A 161 -15.25 0.10 -6.61
CA ALA A 161 -14.31 0.24 -5.50
C ALA A 161 -13.31 1.38 -5.67
N LYS A 162 -12.92 1.97 -4.53
CA LYS A 162 -11.85 2.95 -4.43
C LYS A 162 -10.52 2.30 -4.82
N THR A 163 -9.98 2.69 -5.96
CA THR A 163 -8.86 1.98 -6.57
C THR A 163 -7.57 2.80 -6.53
N VAL A 164 -6.52 2.24 -5.92
CA VAL A 164 -5.16 2.80 -5.91
C VAL A 164 -4.24 1.81 -6.62
N ILE A 165 -3.61 2.26 -7.70
CA ILE A 165 -2.76 1.40 -8.53
C ILE A 165 -1.32 1.88 -8.45
N SER A 166 -0.41 1.05 -7.98
CA SER A 166 1.03 1.28 -8.09
C SER A 166 1.52 0.73 -9.43
N ALA A 167 2.19 1.54 -10.25
CA ALA A 167 2.78 1.06 -11.50
C ALA A 167 4.03 1.85 -11.89
N SER A 168 4.96 1.22 -12.60
CA SER A 168 6.09 1.95 -13.21
C SER A 168 5.64 2.68 -14.48
N PRO A 169 6.30 3.77 -14.89
CA PRO A 169 6.00 4.45 -16.16
C PRO A 169 6.02 3.49 -17.37
N LYS A 170 6.95 2.52 -17.36
CA LYS A 170 7.03 1.47 -18.38
C LYS A 170 5.75 0.63 -18.43
N THR A 171 5.28 0.18 -17.27
CA THR A 171 4.03 -0.60 -17.15
C THR A 171 2.82 0.21 -17.63
N LEU A 172 2.77 1.50 -17.29
CA LEU A 172 1.71 2.41 -17.73
C LEU A 172 1.62 2.50 -19.25
N PHE A 173 2.77 2.71 -19.90
CA PHE A 173 2.86 2.88 -21.34
C PHE A 173 2.57 1.59 -22.11
N GLU A 174 3.10 0.45 -21.64
CA GLU A 174 3.04 -0.82 -22.36
C GLU A 174 1.74 -1.58 -22.14
N LYS A 175 1.25 -1.65 -20.90
CA LYS A 175 0.22 -2.62 -20.49
C LYS A 175 -1.09 -2.00 -20.03
N TYR A 176 -1.08 -0.72 -19.64
CA TYR A 176 -2.17 -0.11 -18.87
C TYR A 176 -2.90 1.00 -19.65
N LYS A 177 -2.92 0.93 -20.98
CA LYS A 177 -3.62 1.92 -21.83
C LYS A 177 -5.09 2.11 -21.42
N GLU A 178 -5.81 1.02 -21.16
CA GLU A 178 -7.21 1.09 -20.70
C GLU A 178 -7.35 1.59 -19.25
N VAL A 179 -6.39 1.26 -18.39
CA VAL A 179 -6.35 1.79 -17.02
C VAL A 179 -6.19 3.31 -17.06
N MET A 180 -5.27 3.82 -17.88
CA MET A 180 -5.02 5.25 -18.02
C MET A 180 -6.21 6.02 -18.61
N LYS A 181 -7.05 5.40 -19.44
CA LYS A 181 -8.31 6.01 -19.91
C LYS A 181 -9.37 6.11 -18.81
N ALA A 182 -9.30 5.21 -17.84
CA ALA A 182 -10.28 5.05 -16.77
C ALA A 182 -9.89 5.78 -15.46
N VAL A 183 -8.64 6.21 -15.35
CA VAL A 183 -8.06 6.92 -14.20
C VAL A 183 -8.00 8.40 -14.51
N VAL A 184 -8.51 9.23 -13.59
CA VAL A 184 -8.50 10.70 -13.74
C VAL A 184 -7.28 11.32 -13.07
N TRP A 185 -6.72 10.65 -12.06
CA TRP A 185 -5.63 11.17 -11.25
C TRP A 185 -4.39 10.30 -11.35
N THR A 186 -3.30 10.87 -11.86
CA THR A 186 -1.97 10.25 -11.82
C THR A 186 -1.07 11.04 -10.88
N TYR A 187 -0.46 10.35 -9.92
CA TYR A 187 0.45 10.92 -8.95
C TYR A 187 1.87 10.38 -9.15
N TYR A 188 2.83 11.28 -9.28
CA TYR A 188 4.25 10.92 -9.40
C TYR A 188 4.90 10.98 -8.02
N LEU A 189 5.29 9.83 -7.48
CA LEU A 189 5.91 9.74 -6.17
C LEU A 189 7.29 10.40 -6.20
N ALA A 190 7.53 11.30 -5.24
CA ALA A 190 8.77 12.04 -5.16
C ALA A 190 9.98 11.10 -5.05
N PRO A 191 11.09 11.41 -5.75
CA PRO A 191 12.35 10.73 -5.54
C PRO A 191 12.79 10.75 -4.08
N TRP A 192 13.61 9.76 -3.70
CA TRP A 192 14.30 9.78 -2.42
C TRP A 192 15.23 11.00 -2.40
N ASN A 193 15.22 11.74 -1.30
CA ASN A 193 16.28 12.71 -1.02
C ASN A 193 17.29 12.12 -0.02
N LEU A 194 18.42 12.80 0.13
CA LEU A 194 19.53 12.29 0.92
C LEU A 194 19.18 12.15 2.41
N ASP A 195 18.47 13.13 2.97
CA ASP A 195 18.04 13.13 4.36
C ASP A 195 17.07 11.97 4.64
N GLU A 196 16.09 11.75 3.76
CA GLU A 196 15.17 10.59 3.83
C GLU A 196 15.95 9.27 3.78
N LEU A 197 16.97 9.16 2.92
CA LEU A 197 17.77 7.95 2.79
C LEU A 197 18.65 7.70 4.01
N GLU A 198 19.20 8.73 4.63
CA GLU A 198 20.00 8.61 5.85
C GLU A 198 19.17 8.04 7.00
N VAL A 199 17.95 8.58 7.19
CA VAL A 199 17.01 8.09 8.21
C VAL A 199 16.49 6.69 7.87
N CYS A 200 16.11 6.46 6.61
CA CYS A 200 15.67 5.14 6.16
C CYS A 200 16.77 4.10 6.38
N ARG A 201 18.03 4.43 6.08
CA ARG A 201 19.19 3.56 6.32
C ARG A 201 19.35 3.26 7.81
N SER A 202 19.29 4.27 8.69
CA SER A 202 19.46 4.05 10.13
C SER A 202 18.35 3.22 10.76
N ILE A 203 17.18 3.15 10.14
CA ILE A 203 16.02 2.38 10.64
C ILE A 203 15.93 1.00 10.00
N CYS A 204 16.05 0.93 8.67
CA CYS A 204 15.72 -0.27 7.90
C CYS A 204 16.95 -1.04 7.42
N PHE A 205 18.13 -0.41 7.38
CA PHE A 205 19.34 -0.94 6.74
C PHE A 205 20.61 -0.59 7.52
N GLU A 206 20.63 -0.82 8.83
CA GLU A 206 21.74 -0.46 9.72
C GLU A 206 23.10 -1.02 9.24
N ASN A 207 23.08 -2.21 8.62
CA ASN A 207 24.25 -2.89 8.08
C ASN A 207 24.86 -2.21 6.84
N ILE A 208 24.16 -1.26 6.21
CA ILE A 208 24.65 -0.51 5.06
C ILE A 208 25.43 0.71 5.55
N SER A 209 26.69 0.83 5.15
CA SER A 209 27.49 2.02 5.49
C SER A 209 26.98 3.28 4.81
N GLU A 210 27.09 4.42 5.50
CA GLU A 210 26.71 5.74 4.96
C GLU A 210 27.47 6.05 3.66
N LYS A 211 28.76 5.72 3.59
CA LYS A 211 29.59 5.88 2.40
C LYS A 211 29.03 5.12 1.19
N LEU A 212 28.55 3.89 1.39
CA LEU A 212 27.94 3.10 0.32
C LEU A 212 26.61 3.72 -0.14
N MET A 213 25.76 4.15 0.80
CA MET A 213 24.50 4.83 0.51
C MET A 213 24.72 6.10 -0.32
N ARG A 214 25.61 7.00 0.11
CA ARG A 214 25.93 8.24 -0.62
C ARG A 214 26.46 7.96 -2.03
N LYS A 215 27.29 6.92 -2.18
CA LYS A 215 27.81 6.49 -3.49
C LYS A 215 26.70 5.99 -4.43
N LEU A 216 25.68 5.31 -3.90
CA LEU A 216 24.53 4.85 -4.69
C LEU A 216 23.59 5.99 -5.05
N PHE A 217 23.42 6.99 -4.17
CA PHE A 217 22.58 8.16 -4.42
C PHE A 217 23.14 9.09 -5.51
N ALA A 218 24.47 9.23 -5.58
CA ALA A 218 25.12 10.10 -6.56
C ALA A 218 25.19 9.51 -7.99
N LYS A 219 24.67 8.29 -8.20
CA LYS A 219 24.62 7.63 -9.52
C LYS A 219 23.28 7.88 -10.20
#